data_AF-A0A498I0H8-F1
#
_entry.id   AF-A0A498I0H8-F1
#
_cell.length_a   1.000
_cell.length_b   1.000
_cell.length_c   1.000
_cell.angle_alpha   90.00
_cell.angle_beta   90.00
_cell.angle_gamma   90.00
#
_symmetry.space_group_name_H-M   'P 1'
#
loop_
_entity.id
_entity.type
_entity.pdbx_description
1 polymer ?
#
loop_
_entity_poly.entity_id
_entity_poly.type
_entity_poly.pdbx_seq_one_letter_code
_entity_poly.pdbx_strand_id
1 'polypeptide(L)'
;MIETDSPYCGIKSTGAGIKFVKSIWPSKKKEKYDQECIVKDRNEPCLVRQVLEVVAGCKGINDIGQLSRTLYHNTCRVFFPQDLDTEADCLLDGRDPR
;
A
#
# COMPACT_ATOMS: atom_id res chain seq x y z
N MET A 1 7.18 -0.04 6.46
CA MET A 1 6.00 0.84 6.42
C MET A 1 5.89 1.42 5.01
N ILE A 2 4.67 1.67 4.53
CA ILE A 2 4.35 2.43 3.32
C ILE A 2 3.08 3.23 3.58
N GLU A 3 2.88 4.32 2.84
CA GLU A 3 1.72 5.19 2.98
C GLU A 3 1.38 5.86 1.64
N THR A 4 0.22 6.52 1.57
CA THR A 4 -0.23 7.23 0.37
C THR A 4 -0.04 8.73 0.44
N ASP A 5 0.01 9.30 1.65
CA ASP A 5 -0.08 10.74 1.87
C ASP A 5 -1.32 11.39 1.19
N SER A 6 -2.44 10.66 1.19
CA SER A 6 -3.70 11.12 0.59
C SER A 6 -4.21 12.39 1.27
N PRO A 7 -4.73 13.38 0.51
CA PRO A 7 -5.12 13.32 -0.90
C PRO A 7 -4.00 13.60 -1.92
N TYR A 8 -2.76 13.76 -1.46
CA TYR A 8 -1.59 14.10 -2.27
C TYR A 8 -0.83 12.84 -2.74
N CYS A 9 0.31 13.05 -3.39
CA CYS A 9 1.27 11.99 -3.73
C CYS A 9 0.75 10.83 -4.61
N GLY A 10 -0.39 11.00 -5.30
CA GLY A 10 -0.91 10.01 -6.23
C GLY A 10 0.05 9.75 -7.40
N ILE A 11 0.27 8.47 -7.72
CA ILE A 11 1.18 8.05 -8.80
C ILE A 11 0.64 8.54 -10.15
N LYS A 12 1.39 9.44 -10.79
CA LYS A 12 1.02 10.03 -12.09
C LYS A 12 1.45 9.14 -13.25
N SER A 13 0.75 9.25 -14.37
CA SER A 13 1.09 8.56 -15.63
C SER A 13 2.48 8.92 -16.18
N THR A 14 3.01 10.08 -15.80
CA THR A 14 4.35 10.56 -16.15
C THR A 14 5.44 10.14 -15.16
N GLY A 15 5.07 9.53 -14.03
CA GLY A 15 6.01 9.13 -12.98
C GLY A 15 6.75 7.84 -13.34
N ALA A 16 8.04 7.73 -12.98
CA ALA A 16 8.86 6.56 -13.30
C ALA A 16 8.33 5.23 -12.72
N GLY A 17 7.55 5.30 -11.64
CA GLY A 17 6.93 4.13 -11.00
C GLY A 17 5.72 3.57 -11.74
N ILE A 18 5.11 4.32 -12.67
CA ILE A 18 3.84 3.92 -13.31
C ILE A 18 3.93 2.56 -14.01
N LYS A 19 5.11 2.21 -14.55
CA LYS A 19 5.36 0.93 -15.23
C LYS A 19 5.18 -0.30 -14.35
N PHE A 20 5.19 -0.13 -13.03
CA PHE A 20 4.99 -1.22 -12.07
C PHE A 20 3.54 -1.34 -11.59
N VAL A 21 2.73 -0.30 -11.79
CA VAL A 21 1.34 -0.25 -11.34
C VAL A 21 0.49 -1.20 -12.18
N LYS A 22 -0.28 -2.06 -11.51
CA LYS A 22 -1.19 -3.05 -12.09
C LYS A 22 -2.62 -2.85 -11.61
N SER A 23 -2.79 -2.45 -10.35
CA SER A 23 -4.10 -2.24 -9.75
C SER A 23 -4.69 -0.89 -10.16
N ILE A 24 -5.92 -0.88 -10.69
CA ILE A 24 -6.60 0.32 -11.20
C ILE A 24 -8.02 0.36 -10.65
N TRP A 25 -8.46 1.55 -10.23
CA TRP A 25 -9.84 1.82 -9.80
C TRP A 25 -10.57 2.67 -10.84
N PRO A 26 -11.88 2.47 -11.04
CA PRO A 26 -12.70 3.39 -11.84
C PRO A 26 -12.56 4.82 -11.33
N SER A 27 -12.23 5.75 -12.22
CA SER A 27 -11.98 7.16 -11.86
C SER A 27 -12.81 8.12 -12.70
N LYS A 28 -13.44 9.09 -12.04
CA LYS A 28 -14.26 10.14 -12.69
C LYS A 28 -13.75 11.51 -12.29
N LYS A 29 -13.92 12.50 -13.19
CA LYS A 29 -13.65 13.90 -12.86
C LYS A 29 -14.56 14.37 -11.72
N LYS A 30 -14.10 15.33 -10.91
CA LYS A 30 -14.85 15.84 -9.75
C LYS A 30 -16.27 16.31 -10.08
N GLU A 31 -16.51 16.83 -11.29
CA GLU A 31 -17.83 17.31 -11.73
C GLU A 31 -18.82 16.17 -12.02
N LYS A 32 -18.33 14.94 -12.15
CA LYS A 32 -19.12 13.72 -12.40
C LYS A 32 -18.91 12.71 -11.27
N TYR A 33 -18.89 13.20 -10.03
CA TYR A 33 -18.71 12.37 -8.84
C TYR A 33 -19.67 11.17 -8.82
N ASP A 34 -19.15 10.03 -8.38
CA ASP A 34 -19.86 8.77 -8.21
C ASP A 34 -19.24 8.07 -7.01
N GLN A 35 -20.07 7.58 -6.09
CA GLN A 35 -19.59 6.94 -4.85
C GLN A 35 -18.82 5.63 -5.13
N GLU A 36 -19.05 5.00 -6.27
CA GLU A 36 -18.37 3.77 -6.69
C GLU A 36 -17.07 4.05 -7.46
N CYS A 37 -16.68 5.31 -7.64
CA CYS A 37 -15.48 5.71 -8.37
C CYS A 37 -14.58 6.64 -7.54
N ILE A 38 -13.27 6.53 -7.73
CA ILE A 38 -12.33 7.50 -7.16
C ILE A 38 -12.40 8.83 -7.92
N VAL A 39 -12.15 9.94 -7.23
CA VAL A 39 -12.08 11.26 -7.87
C VAL A 39 -10.74 11.42 -8.59
N LYS A 40 -10.78 11.71 -9.88
CA LYS A 40 -9.58 11.92 -10.70
C LYS A 40 -8.68 12.99 -10.07
N ASP A 41 -7.39 12.67 -9.99
CA ASP A 41 -6.33 13.51 -9.41
C ASP A 41 -6.40 13.73 -7.89
N ARG A 42 -7.31 13.05 -7.18
CA ARG A 42 -7.33 12.96 -5.72
C ARG A 42 -6.86 11.57 -5.28
N ASN A 43 -5.72 11.49 -4.58
CA ASN A 43 -5.24 10.22 -4.05
C ASN A 43 -6.15 9.74 -2.90
N GLU A 44 -6.25 8.43 -2.72
CA GLU A 44 -7.10 7.81 -1.69
C GLU A 44 -6.35 6.66 -1.00
N PRO A 45 -6.69 6.32 0.26
CA PRO A 45 -6.00 5.26 1.00
C PRO A 45 -5.99 3.89 0.27
N CYS A 46 -7.03 3.57 -0.49
CA CYS A 46 -7.09 2.33 -1.29
C CYS A 46 -5.95 2.21 -2.32
N LEU A 47 -5.40 3.35 -2.77
CA LEU A 47 -4.29 3.41 -3.71
C LEU A 47 -2.93 3.05 -3.07
N VAL A 48 -2.87 2.76 -1.76
CA VAL A 48 -1.67 2.20 -1.10
C VAL A 48 -1.16 0.93 -1.78
N ARG A 49 -2.08 0.17 -2.40
CA ARG A 49 -1.74 -1.00 -3.21
C ARG A 49 -0.81 -0.65 -4.37
N GLN A 50 -1.00 0.49 -5.03
CA GLN A 50 -0.12 0.95 -6.11
C GLN A 50 1.27 1.31 -5.58
N VAL A 51 1.35 1.92 -4.38
CA VAL A 51 2.64 2.19 -3.71
C VAL A 51 3.37 0.88 -3.45
N LEU A 52 2.68 -0.15 -2.96
CA LEU A 52 3.24 -1.48 -2.77
C LEU A 52 3.77 -2.09 -4.08
N GLU A 53 3.03 -1.95 -5.19
CA GLU A 53 3.47 -2.44 -6.52
C GLU A 53 4.74 -1.74 -6.99
N VAL A 54 4.81 -0.41 -6.82
CA VAL A 54 6.01 0.37 -7.16
C VAL A 54 7.20 -0.04 -6.29
N VAL A 55 7.02 -0.19 -4.97
CA VAL A 55 8.09 -0.62 -4.07
C VAL A 55 8.58 -2.03 -4.43
N ALA A 56 7.68 -2.96 -4.70
CA ALA A 56 8.01 -4.32 -5.11
C ALA A 56 8.80 -4.32 -6.43
N GLY A 57 8.31 -3.60 -7.44
CA GLY A 57 8.95 -3.48 -8.74
C GLY A 57 10.34 -2.84 -8.68
N CYS A 58 10.49 -1.77 -7.91
CA CYS A 58 11.79 -1.11 -7.69
C CYS A 58 12.79 -2.02 -6.95
N LYS A 59 12.33 -2.92 -6.08
CA LYS A 59 13.18 -3.85 -5.33
C LYS A 59 13.39 -5.21 -6.03
N GLY A 60 12.72 -5.46 -7.15
CA GLY A 60 12.75 -6.77 -7.82
C GLY A 60 12.11 -7.89 -6.99
N ILE A 61 11.18 -7.56 -6.09
CA ILE A 61 10.50 -8.54 -5.23
C ILE A 61 9.22 -9.01 -5.93
N ASN A 62 9.15 -10.31 -6.21
CA ASN A 62 8.01 -10.92 -6.89
C ASN A 62 6.89 -11.32 -5.92
N ASP A 63 7.22 -11.71 -4.69
CA ASP A 63 6.23 -12.02 -3.66
C ASP A 63 5.73 -10.74 -2.97
N ILE A 64 4.73 -10.14 -3.60
CA ILE A 64 4.06 -8.94 -3.08
C ILE A 64 3.37 -9.22 -1.74
N GLY A 65 2.85 -10.44 -1.53
CA GLY A 65 2.13 -10.79 -0.30
C GLY A 65 3.06 -10.88 0.90
N GLN A 66 4.25 -11.44 0.72
CA GLN A 66 5.28 -11.43 1.77
C GLN A 66 5.78 -10.02 2.06
N LEU A 67 5.98 -9.20 1.02
CA LEU A 67 6.37 -7.80 1.19
C LEU A 67 5.30 -7.01 1.96
N SER A 68 4.01 -7.19 1.63
CA SER A 68 2.93 -6.50 2.34
C SER A 68 2.85 -6.90 3.80
N ARG A 69 2.96 -8.19 4.13
CA ARG A 69 3.01 -8.67 5.53
C ARG A 69 4.18 -8.05 6.28
N THR A 70 5.37 -8.07 5.68
CA THR A 70 6.57 -7.45 6.27
C THR A 70 6.36 -5.95 6.52
N LEU A 71 5.78 -5.23 5.57
CA LEU A 71 5.51 -3.80 5.72
C LEU A 71 4.46 -3.53 6.81
N TYR A 72 3.43 -4.37 6.91
CA TYR A 72 2.39 -4.32 7.93
C TYR A 72 2.97 -4.57 9.32
N HIS A 73 3.67 -5.69 9.54
CA HIS A 73 4.30 -6.01 10.83
C HIS A 73 5.30 -4.93 11.27
N ASN A 74 6.07 -4.36 10.35
CA ASN A 74 6.96 -3.24 10.66
C ASN A 74 6.18 -1.99 11.12
N THR A 75 5.01 -1.70 10.53
CA THR A 75 4.14 -0.61 10.96
C THR A 75 3.55 -0.89 12.35
N CYS A 76 3.06 -2.11 12.59
CA CYS A 76 2.51 -2.51 13.89
C CYS A 76 3.57 -2.46 14.99
N ARG A 77 4.77 -2.99 14.77
CA ARG A 77 5.83 -2.93 15.77
C ARG A 77 6.16 -1.51 16.23
N VAL A 78 6.05 -0.51 15.34
CA VAL A 78 6.36 0.90 15.65
C VAL A 78 5.17 1.62 16.26
N PHE A 79 3.96 1.45 15.72
CA PHE A 79 2.80 2.28 16.06
C PHE A 79 1.70 1.54 16.85
N PHE A 80 1.70 0.21 16.81
CA PHE A 80 0.72 -0.68 17.44
C PHE A 80 1.42 -1.89 18.11
N PRO A 81 2.31 -1.66 19.09
CA PRO A 81 3.17 -2.72 19.63
C PRO A 81 2.44 -3.84 20.38
N GLN A 82 1.13 -3.69 20.65
CA GLN A 82 0.27 -4.72 21.25
C GLN A 82 -0.71 -5.34 20.24
N ASP A 83 -0.43 -5.24 18.94
CA ASP A 83 -1.24 -5.87 17.89
C ASP A 83 -1.12 -7.40 17.97
N LEU A 84 -2.18 -8.05 18.48
CA LEU A 84 -2.21 -9.49 18.74
C LEU A 84 -1.97 -10.33 17.47
N ASP A 85 -2.45 -9.85 16.32
CA ASP A 85 -2.29 -10.56 15.05
C ASP A 85 -0.82 -10.55 14.60
N THR A 86 -0.13 -9.42 14.76
CA THR A 86 1.32 -9.34 14.49
C THR A 86 2.13 -10.19 15.46
N GLU A 87 1.78 -10.24 16.75
CA GLU A 87 2.44 -11.12 17.73
C GLU A 87 2.26 -12.60 17.37
N ALA A 88 1.02 -13.00 17.03
CA ALA A 88 0.70 -14.36 16.63
C ALA A 88 1.46 -14.78 15.36
N ASP A 89 1.49 -13.93 14.33
CA ASP A 89 2.23 -14.18 13.11
C ASP A 89 3.75 -14.33 13.37
N CYS A 90 4.34 -13.49 14.22
CA CYS A 90 5.76 -13.59 14.59
C CYS A 90 6.07 -14.96 15.23
N LEU A 91 5.22 -15.40 16.16
CA LEU A 91 5.36 -16.70 16.83
C LEU A 91 5.24 -17.87 15.84
N LEU A 92 4.28 -17.82 14.92
CA LEU A 92 4.09 -18.86 13.89
C LEU A 92 5.26 -18.92 12.90
N ASP A 93 5.87 -17.79 12.58
CA ASP A 93 7.04 -17.69 11.72
C ASP A 93 8.36 -18.04 12.43
N GLY A 94 8.32 -18.40 13.72
CA GLY A 94 9.51 -18.72 14.51
C GLY A 94 10.42 -17.51 14.78
N ARG A 95 9.89 -16.30 14.68
CA ARG A 95 10.60 -15.04 14.95
C ARG A 95 10.27 -14.56 16.35
N ASP A 96 11.29 -14.09 17.06
CA ASP A 96 11.13 -13.54 18.40
C ASP A 96 10.39 -12.19 18.33
N PRO A 97 9.25 -11.99 19.04
CA PRO A 97 8.51 -10.74 19.02
C PRO A 97 9.21 -9.57 19.76
N ARG A 98 10.40 -9.79 20.33
CA ARG A 98 11.19 -8.79 21.08
C ARG A 98 11.79 -7.65 20.24
#